data_AF-A0A3D5PRW6-F1
#
_entry.id   AF-A0A3D5PRW6-F1
#
_cell.length_a   1.000
_cell.length_b   1.000
_cell.length_c   1.000
_cell.angle_alpha   90.00
_cell.angle_beta   90.00
_cell.angle_gamma   90.00
#
_symmetry.space_group_name_H-M   'P 1'
#
loop_
_entity.id
_entity.type
_entity.pdbx_description
1 polymer ?
#
loop_
_entity_poly.entity_id
_entity_poly.type
_entity_poly.pdbx_seq_one_letter_code
_entity_poly.pdbx_strand_id
1 'polypeptide(L)'
;QPADRSPVMQMLSSHHARMQTLEGFWTMLAHEQGGLLNTVKIAAGLGVSGQSVARYLDLLVDLMLVRRLSPWHANAGKRLEKSPKVYIRDAGLAHALLGSETTEALLGHPVVGGSWEGCCFGNLIAAAPRGTEASFYRSSVGAEIDLILKLPDQTLRKIEVKRTTSPKVTR
;
A
#
# COMPACT_ATOMS: atom_id res chain seq x y z
N GLN A 1 6.92 -13.47 -44.44
CA GLN A 1 6.30 -14.35 -43.42
C GLN A 1 7.05 -14.14 -42.12
N PRO A 2 6.43 -13.69 -41.02
CA PRO A 2 7.14 -13.66 -39.75
C PRO A 2 7.30 -15.10 -39.26
N ALA A 3 8.51 -15.45 -38.83
CA ALA A 3 8.88 -16.78 -38.34
C ALA A 3 7.99 -17.16 -37.15
N ASP A 4 7.30 -18.30 -37.27
CA ASP A 4 6.56 -18.94 -36.19
C ASP A 4 7.54 -19.26 -35.05
N ARG A 5 7.44 -18.52 -33.94
CA ARG A 5 8.30 -18.72 -32.78
C ARG A 5 7.92 -20.06 -32.14
N SER A 6 8.92 -20.91 -31.88
CA SER A 6 8.71 -22.23 -31.28
C SER A 6 7.89 -22.15 -29.96
N PRO A 7 7.14 -23.20 -29.58
CA PRO A 7 6.32 -23.19 -28.36
C PRO A 7 7.08 -22.78 -27.09
N VAL A 8 8.36 -23.14 -26.99
CA VAL A 8 9.26 -22.74 -25.89
C VAL A 8 9.48 -21.22 -25.87
N MET A 9 9.71 -20.60 -27.04
CA MET A 9 9.89 -19.14 -27.14
C MET A 9 8.61 -18.38 -26.80
N GLN A 10 7.44 -18.92 -27.18
CA GLN A 10 6.15 -18.34 -26.77
C GLN A 10 5.95 -18.43 -25.25
N MET A 11 6.24 -19.58 -24.64
CA MET A 11 6.16 -19.76 -23.19
C MET A 11 7.09 -18.78 -22.45
N LEU A 12 8.37 -18.68 -22.84
CA LEU A 12 9.32 -17.76 -22.23
C LEU A 12 8.88 -16.30 -22.37
N SER A 13 8.38 -15.88 -23.53
CA SER A 13 7.85 -14.51 -23.71
C SER A 13 6.64 -14.21 -22.83
N SER A 14 5.74 -15.18 -22.65
CA SER A 14 4.57 -15.01 -21.79
C SER A 14 4.94 -14.91 -20.31
N HIS A 15 5.98 -15.61 -19.88
CA HIS A 15 6.51 -15.52 -18.52
C HIS A 15 7.18 -14.17 -18.28
N HIS A 16 8.02 -13.73 -19.21
CA HIS A 16 8.69 -12.44 -19.11
C HIS A 16 7.70 -11.26 -19.03
N ALA A 17 6.68 -11.25 -19.89
CA ALA A 17 5.64 -10.22 -19.87
C ALA A 17 4.88 -10.19 -18.53
N ARG A 18 4.61 -11.36 -17.93
CA ARG A 18 3.97 -11.45 -16.61
C ARG A 18 4.87 -10.91 -15.49
N MET A 19 6.17 -11.17 -15.55
CA MET A 19 7.13 -10.65 -14.57
C MET A 19 7.22 -9.12 -14.64
N GLN A 20 7.32 -8.55 -15.85
CA GLN A 20 7.29 -7.10 -16.06
C GLN A 20 5.99 -6.46 -15.56
N THR A 21 4.85 -7.14 -15.75
CA THR A 21 3.56 -6.66 -15.25
C THR A 21 3.54 -6.61 -13.72
N LEU A 22 4.07 -7.62 -13.04
CA LEU A 22 4.12 -7.68 -11.58
C LEU A 22 5.11 -6.64 -11.01
N GLU A 23 6.25 -6.47 -11.65
CA GLU A 23 7.23 -5.43 -11.30
C GLU A 23 6.61 -4.03 -11.43
N GLY A 24 6.00 -3.73 -12.59
CA GLY A 24 5.28 -2.48 -12.81
C GLY A 24 4.15 -2.27 -11.79
N PHE A 25 3.39 -3.31 -11.46
CA PHE A 25 2.38 -3.25 -10.41
C PHE A 25 2.97 -2.86 -9.06
N TRP A 26 4.08 -3.48 -8.68
CA TRP A 26 4.73 -3.20 -7.39
C TRP A 26 5.28 -1.78 -7.34
N THR A 27 5.91 -1.31 -8.41
CA THR A 27 6.38 0.07 -8.54
C THR A 27 5.23 1.07 -8.46
N MET A 28 4.10 0.80 -9.10
CA MET A 28 2.91 1.64 -8.97
C MET A 28 2.38 1.69 -7.53
N LEU A 29 2.37 0.55 -6.80
CA LEU A 29 2.02 0.56 -5.38
C LEU A 29 2.99 1.40 -4.56
N ALA A 30 4.30 1.37 -4.87
CA ALA A 30 5.28 2.19 -4.20
C ALA A 30 5.03 3.69 -4.43
N HIS A 31 4.60 4.11 -5.62
CA HIS A 31 4.25 5.51 -5.89
C HIS A 31 2.96 5.98 -5.21
N GLU A 32 1.99 5.08 -5.02
CA GLU A 32 0.66 5.41 -4.46
C GLU A 32 0.55 5.18 -2.93
N GLN A 33 1.64 4.76 -2.27
CA GLN A 33 1.60 4.47 -0.82
C GLN A 33 1.23 5.73 0.00
N GLY A 34 0.47 5.53 1.08
CA GLY A 34 -0.12 6.61 1.87
C GLY A 34 -1.48 7.08 1.34
N GLY A 35 -1.78 6.82 0.06
CA GLY A 35 -3.06 7.12 -0.58
C GLY A 35 -4.08 5.98 -0.50
N LEU A 36 -5.31 6.30 -0.90
CA LEU A 36 -6.34 5.30 -1.16
C LEU A 36 -6.01 4.55 -2.46
N LEU A 37 -6.15 3.23 -2.44
CA LEU A 37 -5.86 2.40 -3.61
C LEU A 37 -6.79 2.77 -4.78
N ASN A 38 -6.19 3.16 -5.90
CA ASN A 38 -6.92 3.40 -7.14
C ASN A 38 -6.72 2.22 -8.12
N THR A 39 -7.53 1.18 -7.96
CA THR A 39 -7.44 -0.03 -8.79
C THR A 39 -7.69 0.24 -10.27
N VAL A 40 -8.52 1.25 -10.60
CA VAL A 40 -8.81 1.65 -11.98
C VAL A 40 -7.57 2.26 -12.63
N LYS A 41 -6.88 3.18 -11.93
CA LYS A 41 -5.62 3.78 -12.39
C LYS A 41 -4.54 2.73 -12.61
N ILE A 42 -4.40 1.79 -11.68
CA ILE A 42 -3.41 0.71 -11.77
C ILE A 42 -3.71 -0.24 -12.93
N ALA A 43 -4.97 -0.67 -13.06
CA ALA A 43 -5.41 -1.55 -14.13
C ALA A 43 -5.14 -0.92 -15.52
N ALA A 44 -5.48 0.36 -15.68
CA ALA A 44 -5.23 1.12 -16.90
C ALA A 44 -3.73 1.27 -17.20
N GLY A 45 -2.91 1.61 -16.19
CA GLY A 45 -1.47 1.78 -16.36
C GLY A 45 -0.72 0.51 -16.76
N LEU A 46 -1.24 -0.67 -16.38
CA LEU A 46 -0.64 -1.97 -16.68
C LEU A 46 -1.29 -2.69 -17.87
N GLY A 47 -2.39 -2.16 -18.42
CA GLY A 47 -3.15 -2.83 -19.47
C GLY A 47 -3.79 -4.16 -19.03
N VAL A 48 -4.18 -4.28 -17.75
CA VAL A 48 -4.78 -5.50 -17.18
C VAL A 48 -6.17 -5.23 -16.61
N SER A 49 -6.93 -6.30 -16.31
CA SER A 49 -8.23 -6.16 -15.66
C SER A 49 -8.10 -5.82 -14.17
N GLY A 50 -9.12 -5.17 -13.60
CA GLY A 50 -9.19 -4.91 -12.15
C GLY A 50 -9.14 -6.19 -11.30
N GLN A 51 -9.67 -7.31 -11.81
CA GLN A 51 -9.55 -8.62 -11.15
C GLN A 51 -8.08 -9.09 -11.09
N SER A 52 -7.28 -8.79 -12.12
CA SER A 52 -5.85 -9.11 -12.12
C SER A 52 -5.09 -8.28 -11.10
N VAL A 53 -5.41 -6.98 -10.99
CA VAL A 53 -4.88 -6.11 -9.93
C VAL A 53 -5.21 -6.65 -8.54
N ALA A 54 -6.46 -7.07 -8.30
CA ALA A 54 -6.86 -7.67 -7.03
C ALA A 54 -6.05 -8.94 -6.72
N ARG A 55 -5.91 -9.86 -7.68
CA ARG A 55 -5.09 -11.08 -7.50
C ARG A 55 -3.63 -10.78 -7.21
N TYR A 56 -3.02 -9.81 -7.91
CA TYR A 56 -1.64 -9.42 -7.62
C TYR A 56 -1.50 -8.79 -6.23
N LEU A 57 -2.46 -7.96 -5.82
CA LEU A 57 -2.45 -7.38 -4.49
C LEU A 57 -2.62 -8.45 -3.40
N ASP A 58 -3.56 -9.38 -3.56
CA ASP A 58 -3.76 -10.49 -2.62
C ASP A 58 -2.47 -11.32 -2.50
N LEU A 59 -1.84 -11.67 -3.63
CA LEU A 59 -0.56 -12.39 -3.64
C LEU A 59 0.53 -11.65 -2.84
N LEU A 60 0.72 -10.34 -3.08
CA LEU A 60 1.75 -9.58 -2.36
C LEU A 60 1.43 -9.39 -0.86
N VAL A 61 0.14 -9.37 -0.51
CA VAL A 61 -0.31 -9.35 0.89
C VAL A 61 -0.05 -10.68 1.59
N ASP A 62 -0.37 -11.80 0.93
CA ASP A 62 -0.14 -13.16 1.45
C ASP A 62 1.35 -13.46 1.62
N LEU A 63 2.18 -12.94 0.71
CA LEU A 63 3.64 -12.99 0.82
C LEU A 63 4.21 -12.04 1.88
N MET A 64 3.38 -11.25 2.56
CA MET A 64 3.79 -10.28 3.57
C MET A 64 4.76 -9.21 3.02
N LEU A 65 4.72 -8.94 1.72
CA LEU A 65 5.49 -7.88 1.05
C LEU A 65 4.73 -6.55 1.09
N VAL A 66 3.40 -6.64 1.04
CA VAL A 66 2.50 -5.51 1.05
C VAL A 66 1.55 -5.60 2.24
N ARG A 67 1.18 -4.43 2.79
CA ARG A 67 0.13 -4.31 3.80
C ARG A 67 -1.07 -3.61 3.19
N ARG A 68 -2.23 -4.24 3.31
CA ARG A 68 -3.53 -3.63 3.08
C ARG A 68 -4.07 -3.11 4.42
N LEU A 69 -4.29 -1.81 4.53
CA LEU A 69 -4.90 -1.18 5.69
C LEU A 69 -6.34 -0.82 5.34
N SER A 70 -7.28 -1.60 5.88
CA SER A 70 -8.70 -1.43 5.59
C SER A 70 -9.29 -0.24 6.37
N PRO A 71 -10.33 0.42 5.83
CA PRO A 71 -11.06 1.44 6.56
C PRO A 71 -11.78 0.83 7.77
N TRP A 72 -11.78 1.56 8.88
CA TRP A 72 -12.47 1.22 10.10
C TRP A 72 -13.95 1.57 9.96
N HIS A 73 -14.82 0.59 10.22
CA HIS A 73 -16.26 0.76 10.14
C HIS A 73 -16.89 0.70 11.54
N ALA A 74 -17.17 1.87 12.13
CA ALA A 74 -17.86 1.97 13.41
C ALA A 74 -19.27 1.38 13.38
N ASN A 75 -19.99 1.70 12.31
CA ASN A 75 -21.41 1.46 12.11
C ASN A 75 -21.68 1.36 10.61
N ALA A 76 -22.33 0.28 10.16
CA ALA A 76 -22.61 0.00 8.75
C ALA A 76 -23.49 1.07 8.05
N GLY A 77 -24.16 1.94 8.82
CA GLY A 77 -25.08 2.96 8.30
C GLY A 77 -24.44 4.26 7.78
N LYS A 78 -23.16 4.54 8.09
CA LYS A 78 -22.47 5.74 7.55
C LYS A 78 -21.73 5.38 6.28
N ARG A 79 -21.88 6.21 5.24
CA ARG A 79 -21.14 6.10 3.97
C ARG A 79 -19.67 6.40 4.24
N LEU A 80 -18.89 5.34 4.45
CA LEU A 80 -17.44 5.39 4.65
C LEU A 80 -16.73 5.05 3.35
N GLU A 81 -15.48 5.51 3.25
CA GLU A 81 -14.57 5.07 2.20
C GLU A 81 -14.44 3.55 2.24
N LYS A 82 -14.43 2.91 1.07
CA LYS A 82 -14.32 1.45 0.94
C LYS A 82 -12.94 1.04 0.44
N SER A 83 -12.25 1.95 -0.26
CA SER A 83 -10.92 1.63 -0.76
C SER A 83 -9.91 1.56 0.39
N PRO A 84 -9.06 0.52 0.45
CA PRO A 84 -8.01 0.44 1.46
C PRO A 84 -6.86 1.42 1.14
N LYS A 85 -6.03 1.71 2.14
CA LYS A 85 -4.66 2.18 1.90
C LYS A 85 -3.74 0.99 1.72
N VAL A 86 -2.70 1.14 0.91
CA VAL A 86 -1.72 0.08 0.65
C VAL A 86 -0.31 0.62 0.91
N TYR A 87 0.51 -0.19 1.58
CA TYR A 87 1.89 0.15 1.92
C TYR A 87 2.82 -1.00 1.57
N ILE A 88 3.97 -0.70 0.98
CA ILE A 88 5.09 -1.65 0.92
C ILE A 88 5.63 -1.79 2.34
N ARG A 89 5.80 -3.03 2.82
CA ARG A 89 6.14 -3.27 4.23
C ARG A 89 7.57 -2.89 4.59
N ASP A 90 8.49 -3.05 3.64
CA ASP A 90 9.89 -2.67 3.81
C ASP A 90 10.16 -1.31 3.15
N ALA A 91 10.68 -0.37 3.94
CA ALA A 91 10.94 0.99 3.46
C ALA A 91 12.10 1.03 2.45
N GLY A 92 13.15 0.23 2.65
CA GLY A 92 14.28 0.15 1.73
C GLY A 92 13.87 -0.39 0.36
N LEU A 93 13.02 -1.41 0.35
CA LEU A 93 12.42 -1.96 -0.87
C LEU A 93 11.51 -0.94 -1.55
N ALA A 94 10.70 -0.21 -0.78
CA ALA A 94 9.88 0.87 -1.33
C ALA A 94 10.75 1.93 -2.01
N HIS A 95 11.85 2.34 -1.38
CA HIS A 95 12.79 3.33 -1.93
C HIS A 95 13.53 2.81 -3.16
N ALA A 96 13.93 1.54 -3.15
CA ALA A 96 14.55 0.89 -4.30
C ALA A 96 13.61 0.83 -5.51
N LEU A 97 12.33 0.49 -5.31
CA LEU A 97 11.31 0.51 -6.38
C LEU A 97 11.07 1.91 -6.95
N LEU A 98 11.33 2.95 -6.16
CA LEU A 98 11.19 4.35 -6.54
C LEU A 98 12.48 4.95 -7.11
N GLY A 99 13.58 4.18 -7.18
CA GLY A 99 14.89 4.68 -7.61
C GLY A 99 15.45 5.77 -6.70
N SER A 100 15.07 5.79 -5.41
CA SER A 100 15.56 6.76 -4.44
C SER A 100 16.85 6.27 -3.78
N GLU A 101 18.00 6.74 -4.28
CA GLU A 101 19.32 6.28 -3.84
C GLU A 101 19.96 7.15 -2.75
N THR A 102 19.44 8.37 -2.52
CA THR A 102 19.96 9.29 -1.51
C THR A 102 18.87 9.79 -0.57
N THR A 103 19.29 10.19 0.63
CA THR A 103 18.40 10.79 1.64
C THR A 103 17.75 12.06 1.09
N GLU A 104 18.51 12.89 0.37
CA GLU A 104 18.03 14.14 -0.22
C GLU A 104 16.96 13.87 -1.28
N ALA A 105 17.18 12.88 -2.16
CA ALA A 105 16.20 12.48 -3.16
C ALA A 105 14.91 11.98 -2.51
N LEU A 106 15.02 11.15 -1.47
CA LEU A 106 13.86 10.66 -0.72
C LEU A 106 13.10 11.82 -0.05
N LEU A 107 13.81 12.74 0.62
CA LEU A 107 13.18 13.84 1.38
C LEU A 107 12.43 14.82 0.48
N GLY A 108 12.86 14.98 -0.78
CA GLY A 108 12.18 15.75 -1.82
C GLY A 108 11.10 14.99 -2.60
N HIS A 109 11.02 13.67 -2.47
CA HIS A 109 10.07 12.86 -3.24
C HIS A 109 8.64 12.98 -2.66
N PRO A 110 7.57 13.14 -3.48
CA PRO A 110 6.20 13.30 -2.99
C PRO A 110 5.70 12.20 -2.05
N VAL A 111 6.23 10.99 -2.22
CA VAL A 111 5.85 9.79 -1.46
C VAL A 111 6.39 9.76 -0.02
N VAL A 112 7.30 10.66 0.33
CA VAL A 112 8.04 10.59 1.60
C VAL A 112 7.13 10.59 2.83
N GLY A 113 5.98 11.25 2.76
CA GLY A 113 4.95 11.20 3.80
C GLY A 113 4.38 9.80 3.97
N GLY A 114 3.89 9.20 2.89
CA GLY A 114 3.36 7.83 2.89
C GLY A 114 4.41 6.78 3.25
N SER A 115 5.67 6.99 2.87
CA SER A 115 6.78 6.12 3.27
C SER A 115 7.07 6.20 4.78
N TRP A 116 7.05 7.41 5.34
CA TRP A 116 7.19 7.62 6.78
C TRP A 116 6.04 6.96 7.56
N GLU A 117 4.80 7.17 7.12
CA GLU A 117 3.62 6.48 7.67
C GLU A 117 3.78 4.96 7.65
N GLY A 118 4.14 4.39 6.49
CA GLY A 118 4.32 2.95 6.33
C GLY A 118 5.36 2.37 7.30
N CYS A 119 6.48 3.07 7.48
CA CYS A 119 7.52 2.71 8.45
C CYS A 119 6.99 2.76 9.90
N CYS A 120 6.29 3.83 10.28
CA CYS A 120 5.68 3.95 11.61
C CYS A 120 4.65 2.84 11.85
N PHE A 121 3.76 2.57 10.90
CA PHE A 121 2.74 1.55 11.01
C PHE A 121 3.33 0.15 11.13
N GLY A 122 4.39 -0.16 10.37
CA GLY A 122 5.12 -1.41 10.47
C GLY A 122 5.58 -1.68 11.90
N ASN A 123 6.25 -0.70 12.51
CA ASN A 123 6.76 -0.79 13.88
C ASN A 123 5.64 -0.85 14.93
N LEU A 124 4.62 0.01 14.81
CA LEU A 124 3.50 0.08 15.76
C LEU A 124 2.68 -1.21 15.76
N ILE A 125 2.40 -1.78 14.59
CA ILE A 125 1.64 -3.02 14.47
C ILE A 125 2.47 -4.21 14.97
N ALA A 126 3.78 -4.23 14.71
CA ALA A 126 4.66 -5.29 15.21
C ALA A 126 4.81 -5.27 16.74
N ALA A 127 4.78 -4.08 17.36
CA ALA A 127 4.84 -3.90 18.81
C ALA A 127 3.49 -4.13 19.52
N ALA A 128 2.37 -4.18 18.77
CA ALA A 128 1.05 -4.35 19.35
C ALA A 128 0.82 -5.79 19.87
N PRO A 129 -0.04 -5.98 20.88
CA PRO A 129 -0.43 -7.31 21.34
C PRO A 129 -0.96 -8.20 20.20
N ARG A 130 -0.69 -9.51 20.27
CA ARG A 130 -1.23 -10.49 19.32
C ARG A 130 -2.77 -10.40 19.27
N GLY A 131 -3.34 -10.48 18.08
CA GLY A 131 -4.77 -10.31 17.86
C GLY A 131 -5.23 -8.86 17.69
N THR A 132 -4.31 -7.89 17.70
CA THR A 132 -4.64 -6.48 17.37
C THR A 132 -5.01 -6.34 15.89
N GLU A 133 -6.15 -5.73 15.61
CA GLU A 133 -6.58 -5.37 14.27
C GLU A 133 -6.14 -3.93 13.95
N ALA A 134 -5.57 -3.72 12.76
CA ALA A 134 -5.12 -2.42 12.28
C ALA A 134 -6.01 -1.91 11.16
N SER A 135 -6.42 -0.65 11.24
CA SER A 135 -7.29 0.02 10.26
C SER A 135 -6.97 1.51 10.18
N PHE A 136 -7.52 2.24 9.22
CA PHE A 136 -7.52 3.71 9.20
C PHE A 136 -8.95 4.22 9.23
N TYR A 137 -9.20 5.50 9.50
CA TYR A 137 -10.54 6.07 9.35
C TYR A 137 -10.51 7.27 8.42
N ARG A 138 -11.48 7.35 7.52
CA ARG A 138 -11.72 8.53 6.70
C ARG A 138 -13.22 8.75 6.52
N SER A 139 -13.68 9.95 6.82
CA SER A 139 -15.06 10.37 6.60
C SER A 139 -15.26 11.00 5.22
N SER A 140 -16.50 11.05 4.75
CA SER A 140 -16.86 11.72 3.50
C SER A 140 -16.59 13.23 3.49
N VAL A 141 -16.47 13.85 4.68
CA VAL A 141 -16.17 15.27 4.86
C VAL A 141 -14.67 15.54 5.11
N GLY A 142 -13.82 14.52 4.96
CA GLY A 142 -12.36 14.68 4.96
C GLY A 142 -11.66 14.51 6.32
N ALA A 143 -12.40 14.31 7.43
CA ALA A 143 -11.76 13.94 8.70
C ALA A 143 -11.09 12.56 8.59
N GLU A 144 -9.84 12.47 9.04
CA GLU A 144 -8.97 11.30 8.89
C GLU A 144 -8.34 10.91 10.24
N ILE A 145 -8.13 9.61 10.44
CA ILE A 145 -7.26 9.05 11.49
C ILE A 145 -6.34 8.07 10.77
N ASP A 146 -5.04 8.30 10.84
CA ASP A 146 -4.03 7.54 10.10
C ASP A 146 -4.01 6.06 10.46
N LEU A 147 -4.03 5.75 11.77
CA LEU A 147 -4.02 4.38 12.26
C LEU A 147 -4.94 4.22 13.48
N ILE A 148 -5.77 3.19 13.43
CA ILE A 148 -6.60 2.70 14.53
C ILE A 148 -6.14 1.27 14.82
N LEU A 149 -5.69 1.04 16.05
CA LEU A 149 -5.42 -0.27 16.59
C LEU A 149 -6.58 -0.68 17.51
N LYS A 150 -7.28 -1.75 17.14
CA LYS A 150 -8.27 -2.39 17.99
C LYS A 150 -7.59 -3.55 18.71
N LEU A 151 -7.32 -3.35 20.00
CA LEU A 151 -6.65 -4.33 20.85
C LEU A 151 -7.58 -5.54 21.14
N PRO A 152 -7.03 -6.67 21.61
CA PRO A 152 -7.82 -7.87 21.90
C PRO A 152 -8.96 -7.64 22.90
N ASP A 153 -8.77 -6.75 23.87
CA ASP A 153 -9.77 -6.31 24.85
C ASP A 153 -10.81 -5.33 24.29
N GLN A 154 -10.84 -5.14 22.96
CA GLN A 154 -11.68 -4.19 22.23
C GLN A 154 -11.32 -2.71 22.44
N THR A 155 -10.26 -2.39 23.19
CA THR A 155 -9.79 -1.01 23.34
C THR A 155 -9.32 -0.45 21.99
N LEU A 156 -9.82 0.73 21.62
CA LEU A 156 -9.38 1.44 20.41
C LEU A 156 -8.28 2.44 20.74
N ARG A 157 -7.15 2.34 20.05
CA ARG A 157 -6.06 3.32 20.09
C ARG A 157 -6.01 4.03 18.74
N LYS A 158 -6.24 5.35 18.76
CA LYS A 158 -6.16 6.23 17.59
C LYS A 158 -4.78 6.88 17.56
N ILE A 159 -4.11 6.79 16.43
CA ILE A 159 -2.74 7.24 16.25
C ILE A 159 -2.69 8.10 14.99
N GLU A 160 -2.06 9.26 15.14
CA GLU A 160 -1.77 10.21 14.08
C GLU A 160 -0.27 10.19 13.83
N VAL A 161 0.15 10.11 12.56
CA VAL A 161 1.56 10.07 12.17
C VAL A 161 1.90 11.32 11.37
N LYS A 162 2.72 12.18 11.95
CA LYS A 162 3.16 13.41 11.28
C LYS A 162 4.65 13.38 10.98
N ARG A 163 5.00 13.68 9.73
CA ARG A 163 6.37 13.98 9.33
C ARG A 163 6.63 15.48 9.53
N THR A 164 7.05 15.88 10.72
CA THR A 164 7.39 17.26 11.06
C THR A 164 8.56 17.32 12.04
N THR A 165 9.39 18.35 11.92
CA THR A 165 10.48 18.63 12.87
C THR A 165 9.99 19.29 14.16
N SER A 166 8.72 19.71 14.23
CA SER A 166 8.12 20.40 15.39
C SER A 166 6.79 19.76 15.78
N PRO A 167 6.80 18.52 16.32
CA PRO A 167 5.57 17.79 16.64
C PRO A 167 4.79 18.48 17.76
N LYS A 168 3.46 18.53 17.60
CA LYS A 168 2.53 18.97 18.65
C LYS A 168 1.50 17.87 18.88
N VAL A 169 1.26 17.54 20.14
CA VAL A 169 0.18 16.62 20.51
C VAL A 169 -1.14 17.29 20.12
N THR A 170 -1.86 16.65 19.20
CA THR A 170 -3.22 17.06 18.82
C THR A 170 -4.17 16.22 19.68
N ARG A 171 -5.08 16.89 20.41
CA ARG A 171 -6.00 16.24 21.36
C ARG A 171 -7.38 16.06 20.74
#